data_AF-A0A351K1Y2-F1
#
_entry.id   AF-A0A351K1Y2-F1
#
_cell.length_a   1.000
_cell.length_b   1.000
_cell.length_c   1.000
_cell.angle_alpha   90.00
_cell.angle_beta   90.00
_cell.angle_gamma   90.00
#
_symmetry.space_group_name_H-M   'P 1'
#
loop_
_entity.id
_entity.type
_entity.pdbx_description
1 polymer ?
#
loop_
_entity_poly.entity_id
_entity_poly.type
_entity_poly.pdbx_seq_one_letter_code
_entity_poly.pdbx_strand_id
1 'polypeptide(L)'
;MSNRKGWFDVTPKRHLRSLAFVVAASVMAVSCSERRPTSTEQVESTTPTIETTTNTTGSETTAVEAAESDSETANSETGSESSLSSDASLDNEEGQNDETQRWLMTLEAISLEEEQPRSGYDRDSWPHWRDTNGTGCDSRKDLVMLYAFEDAVLDYDSCSVSGGVWYSWFDGVTTDNSSSFDVDHIVSLAEAHDSGGANWSRSKKQEFA
;
A
#
# COMPACT_ATOMS: atom_id res chain seq x y z
N MET A 1 -5.25 -7.75 -38.28
CA MET A 1 -4.52 -6.64 -37.64
C MET A 1 -5.19 -6.36 -36.29
N SER A 2 -4.63 -6.91 -35.22
CA SER A 2 -5.20 -6.82 -33.86
C SER A 2 -4.67 -5.55 -33.19
N ASN A 3 -5.58 -4.62 -32.87
CA ASN A 3 -5.25 -3.40 -32.13
C ASN A 3 -5.04 -3.75 -30.66
N ARG A 4 -3.78 -4.02 -30.29
CA ARG A 4 -3.35 -3.98 -28.89
C ARG A 4 -3.33 -2.52 -28.44
N LYS A 5 -4.38 -2.08 -27.72
CA LYS A 5 -4.32 -0.85 -26.95
C LYS A 5 -3.40 -1.10 -25.76
N GLY A 6 -2.22 -0.49 -25.80
CA GLY A 6 -1.20 -0.62 -24.75
C GLY A 6 -1.73 -0.10 -23.41
N TRP A 7 -1.35 -0.82 -22.36
CA TRP A 7 -1.79 -0.69 -20.98
C TRP A 7 -1.18 0.51 -20.22
N PHE A 8 -0.46 1.40 -20.90
CA PHE A 8 0.33 2.48 -20.28
C PHE A 8 -0.03 3.89 -20.77
N ASP A 9 -1.24 4.13 -21.26
CA ASP A 9 -1.63 5.48 -21.72
C ASP A 9 -2.88 6.02 -21.03
N VAL A 10 -2.83 6.07 -19.70
CA VAL A 10 -3.66 6.99 -18.93
C VAL A 10 -2.73 8.09 -18.39
N THR A 11 -2.34 8.98 -19.28
CA THR A 11 -1.69 10.24 -18.88
C THR A 11 -2.75 11.16 -18.27
N PRO A 12 -2.67 11.54 -16.98
CA PRO A 12 -3.60 12.51 -16.41
C PRO A 12 -3.41 13.85 -17.13
N LYS A 13 -4.48 14.38 -17.71
CA LYS A 13 -4.50 15.70 -18.36
C LYS A 13 -4.38 16.78 -17.30
N ARG A 14 -3.14 17.13 -16.94
CA ARG A 14 -2.85 18.36 -16.20
C ARG A 14 -3.12 19.55 -17.11
N HIS A 15 -4.25 20.23 -16.93
CA HIS A 15 -4.46 21.55 -17.52
C HIS A 15 -3.46 22.54 -16.90
N LEU A 16 -2.37 22.82 -17.61
CA LEU A 16 -1.47 23.93 -17.31
C LEU A 16 -2.26 25.24 -17.37
N ARG A 17 -2.61 25.81 -16.22
CA ARG A 17 -2.95 27.23 -16.13
C ARG A 17 -1.64 28.01 -16.13
N SER A 18 -1.35 28.69 -17.24
CA SER A 18 -0.25 29.65 -17.35
C SER A 18 -0.37 30.72 -16.25
N LEU A 19 0.46 30.62 -15.21
CA LEU A 19 0.78 31.77 -14.36
C LEU A 19 1.86 32.59 -15.07
N ALA A 20 1.47 33.74 -15.59
CA ALA A 20 2.40 34.75 -16.06
C ALA A 20 3.24 35.25 -14.87
N PHE A 21 4.52 34.88 -14.84
CA PHE A 21 5.51 35.45 -13.92
C PHE A 21 5.76 36.91 -14.32
N VAL A 22 5.26 37.86 -13.53
CA VAL A 22 5.73 39.25 -13.58
C VAL A 22 7.01 39.33 -12.76
N VAL A 23 8.15 39.37 -13.46
CA VAL A 23 9.46 39.64 -12.86
C VAL A 23 9.52 41.13 -12.53
N ALA A 24 9.30 41.49 -11.27
CA ALA A 24 9.64 42.80 -10.75
C ALA A 24 11.03 42.72 -10.12
N ALA A 25 12.05 43.19 -10.85
CA ALA A 25 13.38 43.41 -10.30
C ALA A 25 13.33 44.58 -9.30
N SER A 26 13.62 44.31 -8.04
CA SER A 26 13.90 45.34 -7.03
C SER A 26 15.23 45.04 -6.37
N VAL A 27 16.22 45.84 -6.75
CA VAL A 27 17.53 45.95 -6.12
C VAL A 27 17.33 46.76 -4.83
N MET A 28 17.58 46.17 -3.65
CA MET A 28 17.96 46.94 -2.46
C MET A 28 18.97 46.20 -1.58
N ALA A 29 19.85 47.02 -1.03
CA ALA A 29 21.15 46.73 -0.45
C ALA A 29 21.17 45.73 0.71
N VAL A 30 22.28 44.98 0.73
CA VAL A 30 22.83 44.26 1.88
C VAL A 30 23.12 45.26 3.01
N SER A 31 22.58 44.98 4.20
CA SER A 31 23.05 45.55 5.45
C SER A 31 23.07 44.44 6.50
N CYS A 32 24.27 43.96 6.83
CA CYS A 32 24.48 43.04 7.94
C CYS A 32 24.22 43.77 9.26
N SER A 33 23.38 43.21 10.12
CA SER A 33 23.37 43.56 11.53
C SER A 33 23.04 42.32 12.36
N GLU A 34 24.08 41.77 12.98
CA GLU A 34 24.04 40.76 14.03
C GLU A 34 22.90 41.00 15.04
N ARG A 35 22.04 39.99 15.22
CA ARG A 35 21.25 39.84 16.45
C ARG A 35 21.37 38.42 16.99
N ARG A 36 22.14 38.34 18.07
CA ARG A 36 22.16 37.26 19.07
C ARG A 36 20.81 37.20 19.79
N PRO A 37 20.18 36.03 19.95
CA PRO A 37 19.23 35.83 21.03
C PRO A 37 19.91 35.15 22.22
N THR A 38 19.72 35.81 23.36
CA THR A 38 20.03 35.35 24.71
C THR A 38 19.00 34.31 25.14
N SER A 39 19.51 33.26 25.78
CA SER A 39 18.81 32.27 26.61
C SER A 39 17.77 32.89 27.54
N THR A 40 16.53 32.40 27.53
CA THR A 40 15.73 32.23 28.75
C THR A 40 14.80 31.03 28.61
N GLU A 41 15.13 30.02 29.40
CA GLU A 41 14.33 28.88 29.87
C GLU A 41 13.06 29.34 30.60
N GLN A 42 11.92 28.71 30.32
CA GLN A 42 10.84 28.48 31.31
C GLN A 42 10.10 27.20 30.96
N VAL A 43 10.19 26.24 31.89
CA VAL A 43 9.45 24.99 31.98
C VAL A 43 8.13 25.33 32.67
N GLU A 44 6.99 25.05 32.03
CA GLU A 44 5.71 25.03 32.74
C GLU A 44 4.97 23.71 32.48
N SER A 45 4.94 22.94 33.56
CA SER A 45 4.32 21.64 33.74
C SER A 45 2.83 21.85 34.01
N THR A 46 1.96 21.38 33.13
CA THR A 46 0.53 21.23 33.44
C THR A 46 0.06 19.80 33.13
N THR A 47 -0.42 19.17 34.19
CA THR A 47 -0.96 17.81 34.29
C THR A 47 -2.30 17.68 33.55
N PRO A 48 -2.59 16.56 32.86
CA PRO A 48 -3.94 16.28 32.40
C PRO A 48 -4.78 15.60 33.50
N THR A 49 -5.96 16.17 33.77
CA THR A 49 -7.04 15.58 34.56
C THR A 49 -7.77 14.54 33.70
N ILE A 50 -7.80 13.28 34.15
CA ILE A 50 -8.60 12.21 33.56
C ILE A 50 -9.98 12.21 34.24
N GLU A 51 -11.03 12.51 33.48
CA GLU A 51 -12.41 12.24 33.89
C GLU A 51 -12.89 10.92 33.30
N THR A 52 -13.16 9.98 34.21
CA THR A 52 -13.81 8.70 33.95
C THR A 52 -15.31 8.90 33.77
N THR A 53 -15.83 8.58 32.59
CA THR A 53 -17.28 8.38 32.40
C THR A 53 -17.52 6.96 31.93
N THR A 54 -18.12 6.17 32.81
CA THR A 54 -18.64 4.82 32.59
C THR A 54 -19.99 4.88 31.88
N ASN A 55 -20.21 4.04 30.85
CA ASN A 55 -21.56 3.61 30.46
C ASN A 55 -21.56 2.21 29.79
N THR A 56 -21.71 1.20 30.65
CA THR A 56 -22.64 0.06 30.67
C THR A 56 -23.66 -0.17 29.50
N THR A 57 -23.58 -1.40 28.95
CA THR A 57 -24.67 -2.37 28.57
C THR A 57 -25.26 -2.45 27.16
N GLY A 58 -25.26 -3.70 26.66
CA GLY A 58 -26.12 -4.31 25.62
C GLY A 58 -25.28 -4.99 24.55
N SER A 59 -24.83 -6.26 24.64
CA SER A 59 -25.55 -7.53 24.75
C SER A 59 -26.62 -7.71 23.68
N GLU A 60 -26.24 -8.30 22.54
CA GLU A 60 -27.14 -9.19 21.80
C GLU A 60 -26.33 -10.28 21.09
N THR A 61 -26.56 -11.50 21.56
CA THR A 61 -26.14 -12.77 21.00
C THR A 61 -27.09 -13.18 19.89
N THR A 62 -26.61 -13.69 18.76
CA THR A 62 -27.38 -14.67 17.98
C THR A 62 -26.43 -15.66 17.33
N ALA A 63 -26.55 -16.91 17.77
CA ALA A 63 -25.94 -18.10 17.20
C ALA A 63 -26.98 -18.83 16.34
N VAL A 64 -26.60 -19.26 15.14
CA VAL A 64 -27.25 -20.26 14.26
C VAL A 64 -26.17 -20.71 13.27
N GLU A 65 -26.06 -21.92 12.76
CA GLU A 65 -26.47 -23.27 13.13
C GLU A 65 -25.56 -24.16 12.27
N ALA A 66 -25.19 -25.33 12.80
CA ALA A 66 -24.35 -26.30 12.11
C ALA A 66 -25.10 -27.00 10.96
N ALA A 67 -24.37 -27.39 9.91
CA ALA A 67 -24.76 -28.51 9.05
C ALA A 67 -23.49 -29.28 8.63
N GLU A 68 -23.45 -30.54 9.05
CA GLU A 68 -22.51 -31.58 8.64
C GLU A 68 -22.63 -31.91 7.14
N SER A 69 -21.54 -32.37 6.53
CA SER A 69 -21.61 -33.47 5.57
C SER A 69 -20.22 -34.10 5.35
N ASP A 70 -20.15 -35.39 5.65
CA ASP A 70 -19.08 -36.34 5.34
C ASP A 70 -18.84 -36.50 3.83
N SER A 71 -17.61 -36.79 3.41
CA SER A 71 -17.21 -38.18 3.04
C SER A 71 -15.86 -38.21 2.31
N GLU A 72 -15.12 -39.28 2.64
CA GLU A 72 -13.82 -39.73 2.17
C GLU A 72 -13.72 -39.94 0.64
N THR A 73 -12.49 -39.92 0.11
CA THR A 73 -11.82 -41.14 -0.41
C THR A 73 -10.58 -40.76 -1.23
N ALA A 74 -9.47 -41.41 -0.88
CA ALA A 74 -8.23 -41.45 -1.63
C ALA A 74 -8.43 -42.06 -3.03
N ASN A 75 -7.75 -41.53 -4.04
CA ASN A 75 -7.32 -42.40 -5.13
C ASN A 75 -5.88 -42.11 -5.54
N SER A 76 -5.10 -43.16 -5.43
CA SER A 76 -3.75 -43.32 -5.93
C SER A 76 -3.87 -43.88 -7.35
N GLU A 77 -3.40 -43.16 -8.36
CA GLU A 77 -3.13 -43.78 -9.66
C GLU A 77 -1.80 -43.32 -10.23
N THR A 78 -0.90 -44.30 -10.19
CA THR A 78 0.27 -44.54 -11.00
C THR A 78 0.03 -44.32 -12.50
N GLY A 79 0.97 -43.62 -13.14
CA GLY A 79 1.51 -43.99 -14.45
C GLY A 79 0.69 -43.63 -15.68
N SER A 80 1.09 -42.56 -16.37
CA SER A 80 1.11 -42.56 -17.83
C SER A 80 2.19 -41.62 -18.33
N GLU A 81 3.33 -42.21 -18.67
CA GLU A 81 4.39 -41.59 -19.44
C GLU A 81 3.83 -41.25 -20.82
N SER A 82 3.57 -39.97 -21.04
CA SER A 82 3.25 -39.46 -22.37
C SER A 82 4.56 -39.21 -23.10
N SER A 83 4.95 -40.18 -23.92
CA SER A 83 5.98 -40.05 -24.95
C SER A 83 5.60 -38.90 -25.89
N LEU A 84 6.28 -37.75 -25.78
CA LEU A 84 6.28 -36.73 -26.83
C LEU A 84 7.59 -36.81 -27.62
N SER A 85 7.38 -37.12 -28.89
CA SER A 85 8.35 -37.22 -29.97
C SER A 85 9.20 -35.96 -30.10
N SER A 86 10.51 -36.13 -30.02
CA SER A 86 11.52 -35.15 -30.41
C SER A 86 11.65 -35.16 -31.93
N ASP A 87 11.03 -34.19 -32.61
CA ASP A 87 11.42 -33.82 -33.98
C ASP A 87 12.18 -32.49 -33.88
N ALA A 88 13.51 -32.62 -33.86
CA ALA A 88 14.45 -31.53 -33.69
C ALA A 88 14.56 -30.74 -35.01
N SER A 89 14.02 -29.53 -35.01
CA SER A 89 14.40 -28.49 -35.98
C SER A 89 15.52 -27.65 -35.36
N LEU A 90 16.74 -27.95 -35.81
CA LEU A 90 18.00 -27.37 -35.37
C LEU A 90 18.21 -25.98 -35.94
N ASP A 91 17.53 -24.94 -35.44
CA ASP A 91 17.96 -23.56 -35.67
C ASP A 91 17.59 -22.69 -34.45
N ASN A 92 18.60 -22.25 -33.67
CA ASN A 92 18.53 -21.40 -32.45
C ASN A 92 18.10 -22.06 -31.12
N GLU A 93 18.84 -23.07 -30.63
CA GLU A 93 18.73 -23.56 -29.24
C GLU A 93 19.81 -23.03 -28.28
N GLU A 94 20.83 -22.31 -28.77
CA GLU A 94 22.00 -21.91 -27.95
C GLU A 94 21.77 -20.68 -27.06
N GLY A 95 20.66 -19.96 -27.25
CA GLY A 95 20.29 -18.81 -26.39
C GLY A 95 19.16 -19.10 -25.40
N GLN A 96 18.28 -20.06 -25.71
CA GLN A 96 17.12 -20.39 -24.86
C GLN A 96 17.49 -21.35 -23.73
N ASN A 97 18.46 -22.23 -23.96
CA ASN A 97 19.04 -23.08 -22.93
C ASN A 97 19.80 -22.26 -21.88
N ASP A 98 20.56 -21.24 -22.29
CA ASP A 98 21.35 -20.39 -21.38
C ASP A 98 20.46 -19.55 -20.46
N GLU A 99 19.36 -18.99 -20.96
CA GLU A 99 18.40 -18.28 -20.11
C GLU A 99 17.68 -19.24 -19.16
N THR A 100 17.27 -20.42 -19.66
CA THR A 100 16.61 -21.43 -18.83
C THR A 100 17.54 -21.92 -17.72
N GLN A 101 18.82 -22.19 -18.01
CA GLN A 101 19.83 -22.57 -17.03
C GLN A 101 20.05 -21.45 -16.01
N ARG A 102 20.03 -20.19 -16.43
CA ARG A 102 20.12 -19.05 -15.52
C ARG A 102 18.90 -18.91 -14.60
N TRP A 103 17.69 -19.14 -15.12
CA TRP A 103 16.48 -19.16 -14.30
C TRP A 103 16.49 -20.32 -13.30
N LEU A 104 16.90 -21.51 -13.72
CA LEU A 104 17.03 -22.67 -12.83
C LEU A 104 18.05 -22.40 -11.71
N MET A 105 19.22 -21.85 -12.05
CA MET A 105 20.21 -21.42 -11.05
C MET A 105 19.67 -20.35 -10.12
N THR A 106 18.81 -19.45 -10.61
CA THR A 106 18.18 -18.41 -9.78
C THR A 106 17.16 -19.01 -8.82
N LEU A 107 16.31 -19.93 -9.29
CA LEU A 107 15.31 -20.61 -8.47
C LEU A 107 15.95 -21.47 -7.38
N GLU A 108 17.01 -22.21 -7.72
CA GLU A 108 17.74 -23.04 -6.77
C GLU A 108 18.47 -22.20 -5.69
N ALA A 109 18.75 -20.92 -5.98
CA ALA A 109 19.34 -20.00 -5.02
C ALA A 109 18.32 -19.33 -4.07
N ILE A 110 17.00 -19.51 -4.28
CA ILE A 110 15.99 -18.96 -3.39
C ILE A 110 15.93 -19.81 -2.12
N SER A 111 16.23 -19.18 -0.98
CA SER A 111 16.03 -19.80 0.33
C SER A 111 14.54 -19.95 0.60
N LEU A 112 14.13 -21.16 0.99
CA LEU A 112 12.78 -21.44 1.46
C LEU A 112 12.76 -21.38 2.99
N GLU A 113 11.81 -20.63 3.53
CA GLU A 113 11.56 -20.54 4.97
C GLU A 113 10.12 -20.98 5.26
N GLU A 114 9.90 -21.56 6.44
CA GLU A 114 8.55 -21.90 6.88
C GLU A 114 7.78 -20.64 7.30
N GLU A 115 6.46 -20.63 7.04
CA GLU A 115 5.57 -19.61 7.58
C GLU A 115 5.66 -19.57 9.11
N GLN A 116 5.76 -18.36 9.65
CA GLN A 116 5.74 -18.15 11.08
C GLN A 116 4.29 -18.16 11.59
N PRO A 117 4.03 -18.67 12.80
CA PRO A 117 2.68 -18.66 13.35
C PRO A 117 2.16 -17.23 13.53
N ARG A 118 0.90 -16.99 13.13
CA ARG A 118 0.20 -15.70 13.31
C ARG A 118 -0.03 -15.31 14.78
N SER A 119 0.30 -16.18 15.73
CA SER A 119 0.23 -15.89 17.15
C SER A 119 1.02 -14.63 17.50
N GLY A 120 0.36 -13.68 18.18
CA GLY A 120 0.99 -12.41 18.56
C GLY A 120 0.93 -11.32 17.48
N TYR A 121 0.28 -11.57 16.34
CA TYR A 121 -0.03 -10.50 15.39
C TYR A 121 -0.93 -9.44 16.06
N ASP A 122 -0.45 -8.21 16.06
CA ASP A 122 -1.18 -7.02 16.47
C ASP A 122 -1.00 -5.96 15.37
N ARG A 123 -2.10 -5.53 14.74
CA ARG A 123 -2.09 -4.52 13.68
C ARG A 123 -1.55 -3.19 14.18
N ASP A 124 -1.79 -2.84 15.44
CA ASP A 124 -1.35 -1.57 16.01
C ASP A 124 0.17 -1.52 16.21
N SER A 125 0.84 -2.68 16.18
CA SER A 125 2.31 -2.77 16.14
C SER A 125 2.93 -2.33 14.81
N TRP A 126 2.10 -2.02 13.81
CA TRP A 126 2.47 -1.52 12.49
C TRP A 126 1.97 -0.08 12.32
N PRO A 127 2.73 0.95 12.74
CA PRO A 127 2.33 2.34 12.52
C PRO A 127 2.16 2.60 11.02
N HIS A 128 1.00 3.06 10.60
CA HIS A 128 0.63 3.26 9.20
C HIS A 128 -0.06 4.61 9.03
N TRP A 129 -0.25 5.07 7.79
CA TRP A 129 -0.92 6.34 7.46
C TRP A 129 -0.33 7.54 8.20
N ARG A 130 0.94 7.86 7.93
CA ARG A 130 1.59 9.04 8.50
C ARG A 130 1.43 10.23 7.57
N ASP A 131 1.31 11.41 8.17
CA ASP A 131 1.61 12.65 7.47
C ASP A 131 3.12 12.70 7.16
N THR A 132 3.46 12.46 5.89
CA THR A 132 4.85 12.46 5.42
C THR A 132 5.23 13.74 4.70
N ASN A 133 4.24 14.56 4.32
CA ASN A 133 4.42 15.79 3.55
C ASN A 133 4.17 17.07 4.37
N GLY A 134 3.76 16.94 5.64
CA GLY A 134 3.55 18.04 6.58
C GLY A 134 2.26 18.81 6.32
N THR A 135 1.25 18.17 5.69
CA THR A 135 -0.01 18.81 5.34
C THR A 135 -1.07 18.74 6.45
N GLY A 136 -0.84 17.96 7.50
CA GLY A 136 -1.81 17.68 8.56
C GLY A 136 -2.74 16.51 8.26
N CYS A 137 -2.77 16.02 7.01
CA CYS A 137 -3.50 14.83 6.62
C CYS A 137 -2.57 13.63 6.45
N ASP A 138 -3.09 12.44 6.71
CA ASP A 138 -2.30 11.22 6.52
C ASP A 138 -2.06 10.89 5.04
N SER A 139 -1.07 10.04 4.78
CA SER A 139 -0.73 9.56 3.44
C SER A 139 -1.87 8.81 2.74
N ARG A 140 -2.93 8.38 3.44
CA ARG A 140 -4.10 7.75 2.80
C ARG A 140 -4.81 8.77 1.91
N LYS A 141 -4.95 10.01 2.41
CA LYS A 141 -5.57 11.10 1.65
C LYS A 141 -4.77 11.46 0.41
N ASP A 142 -3.44 11.44 0.51
CA ASP A 142 -2.57 11.67 -0.64
C ASP A 142 -2.79 10.61 -1.73
N LEU A 143 -2.91 9.33 -1.35
CA LEU A 143 -3.17 8.25 -2.31
C LEU A 143 -4.56 8.36 -2.94
N VAL A 144 -5.60 8.66 -2.15
CA VAL A 144 -6.96 8.89 -2.68
C VAL A 144 -6.94 10.00 -3.73
N MET A 145 -6.25 11.10 -3.47
CA MET A 145 -6.10 12.21 -4.42
C MET A 145 -5.28 11.81 -5.66
N LEU A 146 -4.22 11.04 -5.48
CA LEU A 146 -3.31 10.65 -6.57
C LEU A 146 -3.97 9.70 -7.59
N TYR A 147 -4.84 8.80 -7.12
CA TYR A 147 -5.46 7.75 -7.94
C TYR A 147 -6.83 8.14 -8.51
N ALA A 148 -7.30 9.37 -8.30
CA ALA A 148 -8.52 9.85 -8.94
C ALA A 148 -8.31 10.02 -10.46
N PHE A 149 -9.23 9.47 -11.26
CA PHE A 149 -9.26 9.67 -12.72
C PHE A 149 -9.77 11.04 -13.12
N GLU A 150 -10.63 11.62 -12.29
CA GLU A 150 -11.19 12.96 -12.45
C GLU A 150 -10.72 13.87 -11.32
N ASP A 151 -10.93 15.19 -11.48
CA ASP A 151 -10.50 16.18 -10.50
C ASP A 151 -11.14 15.93 -9.12
N ALA A 152 -10.30 15.62 -8.14
CA ALA A 152 -10.63 15.56 -6.72
C ALA A 152 -10.05 16.78 -5.99
N VAL A 153 -10.63 17.12 -4.84
CA VAL A 153 -10.18 18.21 -3.97
C VAL A 153 -10.06 17.69 -2.54
N LEU A 154 -8.89 17.92 -1.93
CA LEU A 154 -8.64 17.67 -0.51
C LEU A 154 -8.83 18.98 0.27
N ASP A 155 -9.72 18.95 1.25
CA ASP A 155 -9.78 19.96 2.30
C ASP A 155 -8.78 19.59 3.40
N TYR A 156 -7.75 20.41 3.58
CA TYR A 156 -6.69 20.15 4.55
C TYR A 156 -7.10 20.44 6.00
N ASP A 157 -8.18 21.20 6.23
CA ASP A 157 -8.66 21.45 7.60
C ASP A 157 -9.43 20.24 8.14
N SER A 158 -10.21 19.58 7.29
CA SER A 158 -11.04 18.42 7.65
C SER A 158 -10.47 17.06 7.19
N CYS A 159 -9.41 17.07 6.38
CA CYS A 159 -8.89 15.91 5.66
C CYS A 159 -9.96 15.12 4.89
N SER A 160 -10.95 15.85 4.37
CA SER A 160 -12.03 15.28 3.54
C SER A 160 -11.71 15.45 2.05
N VAL A 161 -12.03 14.41 1.28
CA VAL A 161 -11.90 14.44 -0.18
C VAL A 161 -13.29 14.63 -0.79
N SER A 162 -13.37 15.47 -1.81
CA SER A 162 -14.60 15.71 -2.58
C SER A 162 -14.32 15.69 -4.08
N GLY A 163 -15.33 15.36 -4.89
CA GLY A 163 -15.15 15.09 -6.32
C GLY A 163 -14.38 13.80 -6.57
N GLY A 164 -13.79 13.67 -7.75
CA GLY A 164 -13.02 12.50 -8.17
C GLY A 164 -13.86 11.31 -8.64
N VAL A 165 -13.18 10.40 -9.32
CA VAL A 165 -13.71 9.09 -9.76
C VAL A 165 -12.58 8.08 -9.60
N TRP A 166 -12.88 6.92 -9.02
CA TRP A 166 -11.94 5.83 -8.79
C TRP A 166 -12.46 4.53 -9.39
N TYR A 167 -11.53 3.68 -9.82
CA TYR A 167 -11.81 2.34 -10.33
C TYR A 167 -11.02 1.33 -9.53
N SER A 168 -11.71 0.31 -9.02
CA SER A 168 -11.10 -0.80 -8.31
C SER A 168 -10.78 -1.94 -9.28
N TRP A 169 -9.51 -2.34 -9.32
CA TRP A 169 -9.07 -3.48 -10.10
C TRP A 169 -9.47 -4.84 -9.50
N PHE A 170 -9.86 -4.86 -8.23
CA PHE A 170 -10.15 -6.09 -7.50
C PHE A 170 -11.56 -6.62 -7.77
N ASP A 171 -12.54 -5.72 -7.88
CA ASP A 171 -13.95 -6.06 -8.08
C ASP A 171 -14.54 -5.43 -9.36
N GLY A 172 -13.76 -4.60 -10.07
CA GLY A 172 -14.19 -3.93 -11.29
C GLY A 172 -15.21 -2.83 -11.07
N VAL A 173 -15.35 -2.31 -9.84
CA VAL A 173 -16.31 -1.26 -9.50
C VAL A 173 -15.70 0.12 -9.73
N THR A 174 -16.47 1.02 -10.34
CA THR A 174 -16.17 2.47 -10.41
C THR A 174 -17.04 3.21 -9.41
N THR A 175 -16.46 4.15 -8.66
CA THR A 175 -17.17 4.98 -7.68
C THR A 175 -16.70 6.44 -7.75
N ASP A 176 -17.59 7.38 -7.47
CA ASP A 176 -17.32 8.81 -7.28
C ASP A 176 -17.35 9.22 -5.79
N ASN A 177 -17.56 8.26 -4.89
CA ASN A 177 -17.62 8.48 -3.45
C ASN A 177 -16.33 7.97 -2.79
N SER A 178 -15.45 8.88 -2.37
CA SER A 178 -14.19 8.55 -1.70
C SER A 178 -14.35 7.82 -0.36
N SER A 179 -15.55 7.82 0.23
CA SER A 179 -15.84 7.11 1.48
C SER A 179 -16.42 5.71 1.26
N SER A 180 -16.64 5.28 0.02
CA SER A 180 -17.19 3.96 -0.28
C SER A 180 -16.13 2.88 -0.48
N PHE A 181 -14.84 3.21 -0.35
CA PHE A 181 -13.73 2.28 -0.56
C PHE A 181 -12.58 2.54 0.40
N ASP A 182 -11.72 1.54 0.53
CA ASP A 182 -10.50 1.60 1.31
C ASP A 182 -9.25 1.53 0.43
N VAL A 183 -8.16 2.11 0.93
CA VAL A 183 -6.82 1.96 0.37
C VAL A 183 -6.11 0.89 1.18
N ASP A 184 -5.77 -0.21 0.52
CA ASP A 184 -5.17 -1.38 1.15
C ASP A 184 -3.83 -1.76 0.54
N HIS A 185 -3.03 -2.47 1.32
CA HIS A 185 -1.81 -3.10 0.86
C HIS A 185 -2.12 -4.29 -0.03
N ILE A 186 -1.38 -4.41 -1.14
CA ILE A 186 -1.45 -5.62 -1.98
C ILE A 186 -1.01 -6.87 -1.19
N VAL A 187 0.05 -6.73 -0.39
CA VAL A 187 0.47 -7.73 0.59
C VAL A 187 0.04 -7.25 1.96
N SER A 188 -0.89 -7.96 2.59
CA SER A 188 -1.43 -7.53 3.88
C SER A 188 -0.37 -7.47 4.98
N LEU A 189 -0.57 -6.61 5.98
CA LEU A 189 0.31 -6.53 7.15
C LEU A 189 0.39 -7.85 7.93
N ALA A 190 -0.72 -8.62 7.95
CA ALA A 190 -0.77 -9.93 8.58
C ALA A 190 0.03 -10.97 7.80
N GLU A 191 0.05 -10.88 6.47
CA GLU A 191 0.89 -11.73 5.63
C GLU A 191 2.36 -11.40 5.87
N ALA A 192 2.73 -10.12 5.82
CA ALA A 192 4.09 -9.68 6.12
C ALA A 192 4.57 -10.15 7.50
N HIS A 193 3.68 -10.18 8.50
CA HIS A 193 3.98 -10.73 9.82
C HIS A 193 4.37 -12.22 9.77
N ASP A 194 3.53 -13.03 9.11
CA ASP A 194 3.69 -14.48 9.02
C ASP A 194 4.90 -14.86 8.14
N SER A 195 5.26 -14.03 7.15
CA SER A 195 6.49 -14.19 6.36
C SER A 195 7.75 -13.65 7.05
N GLY A 196 7.78 -13.58 8.39
CA GLY A 196 8.95 -13.18 9.18
C GLY A 196 8.99 -11.70 9.61
N GLY A 197 8.04 -10.88 9.17
CA GLY A 197 7.90 -9.49 9.59
C GLY A 197 7.54 -9.30 11.07
N ALA A 198 7.14 -10.37 11.76
CA ALA A 198 7.02 -10.40 13.22
C ALA A 198 8.27 -9.84 13.92
N ASN A 199 9.46 -10.18 13.41
CA ASN A 199 10.77 -9.83 13.95
C ASN A 199 11.30 -8.46 13.50
N TRP A 200 10.57 -7.74 12.64
CA TRP A 200 10.98 -6.42 12.18
C TRP A 200 10.98 -5.39 13.32
N SER A 201 11.92 -4.45 13.26
CA SER A 201 11.88 -3.27 14.11
C SER A 201 10.59 -2.48 13.84
N ARG A 202 10.13 -1.72 14.84
CA ARG A 202 8.94 -0.87 14.68
C ARG A 202 9.06 0.11 13.51
N SER A 203 10.26 0.65 13.27
CA SER A 203 10.51 1.53 12.12
C SER A 203 10.37 0.80 10.79
N LYS A 204 10.83 -0.45 10.70
CA LYS A 204 10.71 -1.26 9.48
C LYS A 204 9.26 -1.68 9.22
N LYS A 205 8.51 -2.02 10.27
CA LYS A 205 7.06 -2.23 10.19
C LYS A 205 6.36 -0.98 9.66
N GLN A 206 6.75 0.21 10.14
CA GLN A 206 6.21 1.48 9.65
C GLN A 206 6.60 1.81 8.20
N GLU A 207 7.79 1.45 7.75
CA GLU A 207 8.17 1.66 6.34
C GLU A 207 7.36 0.79 5.38
N PHE A 208 6.93 -0.39 5.83
CA PHE A 208 6.11 -1.30 5.04
C PHE A 208 4.63 -0.90 5.04
N ALA A 209 4.14 -0.36 6.17
CA ALA A 209 2.74 -0.10 6.42
C ALA A 209 2.30 1.31 5.99
#